data_AF-R7T6D7-F1
#
_entry.id   AF-R7T6D7-F1
#
_cell.length_a   1.000
_cell.length_b   1.000
_cell.length_c   1.000
_cell.angle_alpha   90.00
_cell.angle_beta   90.00
_cell.angle_gamma   90.00
#
_symmetry.space_group_name_H-M   'P 1'
#
loop_
_entity.id
_entity.type
_entity.pdbx_description
1 polymer ?
#
loop_
_entity_poly.entity_id
_entity_poly.type
_entity_poly.pdbx_seq_one_letter_code
_entity_poly.pdbx_strand_id
1 'polypeptide(L)' 'CGKKFSRVWTMKTHYRVHTGEKPFKCPHCPYASNQRSNLSSHIARLHTDMQSNG' A
#
# COMPACT_ATOMS: atom_id res chain seq x y z
N CYS A 1 -10.25 17.69 0.04
CA CYS A 1 -9.52 17.63 -1.26
C CYS A 1 -10.42 17.68 -2.50
N GLY A 2 -11.76 17.73 -2.40
CA GLY A 2 -12.66 17.90 -3.56
C GLY A 2 -12.72 16.73 -4.56
N LYS A 3 -11.95 15.65 -4.36
CA LYS A 3 -11.91 14.51 -5.29
C LYS A 3 -13.20 13.70 -5.23
N LYS A 4 -13.75 13.39 -6.41
CA LYS A 4 -14.90 12.50 -6.60
C LYS A 4 -14.44 11.20 -7.24
N PHE A 5 -15.01 10.09 -6.82
CA PHE A 5 -14.67 8.76 -7.32
C PHE A 5 -15.95 8.06 -7.78
N SER A 6 -15.90 7.42 -8.96
CA SER A 6 -16.99 6.60 -9.48
C SER A 6 -17.08 5.22 -8.82
N ARG A 7 -16.02 4.79 -8.12
CA ARG A 7 -15.92 3.48 -7.46
C ARG A 7 -15.67 3.63 -5.97
N VAL A 8 -16.48 2.93 -5.17
CA VAL A 8 -16.38 2.94 -3.69
C VAL A 8 -15.02 2.48 -3.20
N TRP A 9 -14.43 1.44 -3.80
CA TRP A 9 -13.11 0.95 -3.36
C TRP A 9 -12.00 1.99 -3.57
N THR A 10 -12.06 2.76 -4.66
CA THR A 10 -11.10 3.81 -4.97
C THR A 10 -11.25 4.97 -3.98
N MET A 11 -12.49 5.34 -3.66
CA MET A 11 -12.78 6.33 -2.61
C MET A 11 -12.24 5.88 -1.25
N LYS A 12 -12.52 4.65 -0.82
CA LYS A 12 -12.04 4.10 0.46
C LYS A 12 -10.52 4.09 0.54
N THR A 13 -9.86 3.65 -0.53
CA THR A 13 -8.38 3.66 -0.62
C THR A 13 -7.84 5.08 -0.56
N HIS A 14 -8.49 6.03 -1.24
CA HIS A 14 -8.11 7.45 -1.18
C HIS A 14 -8.27 8.03 0.23
N TYR A 15 -9.30 7.63 0.96
CA TYR A 15 -9.57 8.15 2.31
C TYR A 15 -8.41 7.90 3.29
N ARG A 16 -7.66 6.82 3.07
CA ARG A 16 -6.45 6.50 3.85
C ARG A 16 -5.41 7.61 3.81
N VAL A 17 -5.36 8.41 2.74
CA VAL A 17 -4.45 9.57 2.63
C VAL A 17 -4.75 10.63 3.68
N HIS A 18 -6.03 10.84 4.02
CA HIS A 18 -6.43 11.82 5.03
C HIS A 18 -6.22 11.30 6.45
N THR A 19 -6.47 10.00 6.66
CA THR A 19 -6.28 9.36 7.97
C THR A 19 -4.82 9.03 8.30
N GLY A 20 -3.94 8.99 7.29
CA GLY A 20 -2.58 8.48 7.43
C GLY A 20 -2.48 6.96 7.56
N GLU A 21 -3.58 6.21 7.47
CA GLU A 21 -3.58 4.75 7.55
C GLU A 21 -2.69 4.11 6.48
N LYS A 22 -1.79 3.24 6.93
CA LYS A 22 -0.88 2.45 6.08
C LYS A 22 -1.01 0.96 6.44
N PRO A 23 -2.10 0.30 6.04
CA PRO A 23 -2.35 -1.10 6.39
C PRO A 23 -1.35 -2.08 5.75
N PHE A 24 -0.68 -1.68 4.65
CA PHE A 24 0.26 -2.55 3.95
C PHE A 24 1.68 -2.27 4.44
N LYS A 25 2.14 -3.09 5.38
CA LYS A 25 3.49 -3.01 5.94
C LYS A 25 4.44 -3.95 5.20
N CYS A 26 5.66 -3.50 4.96
CA CYS A 26 6.73 -4.35 4.47
C CYS A 26 7.17 -5.32 5.58
N PRO A 27 7.34 -6.62 5.31
CA PRO A 27 7.83 -7.56 6.31
C PRO A 27 9.33 -7.43 6.58
N HIS A 28 10.10 -6.84 5.66
CA HIS A 28 11.55 -6.77 5.74
C HIS A 28 12.09 -5.43 6.23
N CYS A 29 11.28 -4.36 6.26
CA CYS A 29 11.70 -3.04 6.70
C CYS A 29 10.54 -2.19 7.25
N PRO A 30 10.81 -1.02 7.87
CA PRO A 30 9.77 -0.15 8.43
C PRO A 30 8.84 0.52 7.38
N TYR A 31 9.03 0.25 6.08
CA TYR A 31 8.20 0.83 5.03
C TYR A 31 6.75 0.36 5.14
N ALA A 32 5.80 1.30 5.03
CA ALA A 32 4.39 1.00 4.96
C ALA A 32 3.67 1.91 3.95
N SER A 33 2.67 1.37 3.27
CA SER A 33 1.90 2.07 2.25
C SER A 33 0.39 1.89 2.45
N ASN A 34 -0.39 2.78 1.83
CA ASN A 34 -1.85 2.73 1.84
C ASN A 34 -2.44 1.91 0.67
N GLN A 35 -1.58 1.45 -0.25
CA GLN A 35 -1.93 0.68 -1.44
C GLN A 35 -1.07 -0.58 -1.57
N ARG A 36 -1.71 -1.68 -2.01
CA ARG A 36 -1.07 -2.99 -2.19
C ARG A 36 -0.07 -3.01 -3.34
N SER A 37 -0.38 -2.35 -4.45
CA SER A 37 0.52 -2.25 -5.61
C SER A 37 1.85 -1.61 -5.23
N ASN A 38 1.81 -0.54 -4.44
CA ASN A 38 3.00 0.14 -3.94
C ASN A 38 3.87 -0.78 -3.08
N LEU A 39 3.26 -1.56 -2.17
CA LEU A 39 3.98 -2.55 -1.37
C LEU A 39 4.61 -3.63 -2.26
N SER A 40 3.85 -4.16 -3.22
CA SER A 40 4.34 -5.18 -4.14
C SER A 40 5.54 -4.68 -4.95
N SER A 41 5.48 -3.46 -5.49
CA SER A 41 6.60 -2.87 -6.22
C SER A 41 7.79 -2.56 -5.32
N HIS A 42 7.55 -2.14 -4.08
CA HIS A 42 8.60 -1.91 -3.08
C HIS A 42 9.37 -3.21 -2.79
N ILE A 43 8.66 -4.28 -2.43
CA ILE A 43 9.28 -5.58 -2.15
C ILE A 43 10.01 -6.10 -3.39
N ALA A 44 9.37 -6.03 -4.56
CA ALA A 44 9.96 -6.53 -5.80
C ALA A 44 11.24 -5.79 -6.23
N ARG A 45 11.46 -4.57 -5.75
CA ARG A 45 12.64 -3.75 -6.13
C ARG A 45 13.74 -3.77 -5.07
N LEU A 46 13.39 -3.95 -3.80
CA LEU A 46 14.31 -3.75 -2.67
C LEU A 46 14.49 -5.00 -1.81
N HIS A 47 13.59 -5.97 -1.92
CA HIS A 47 13.56 -7.19 -1.11
C HIS A 47 13.34 -8.43 -1.99
N THR A 48 13.75 -8.35 -3.26
CA THR A 48 13.60 -9.44 -4.24
C THR A 48 14.53 -10.62 -3.99
N ASP A 49 15.40 -10.55 -2.99
CA ASP A 49 16.07 -11.72 -2.42
C ASP A 49 15.09 -12.49 -1.52
N MET A 50 14.23 -13.27 -2.20
CA MET A 50 13.66 -14.54 -1.79
C MET A 50 13.12 -14.64 -0.35
N GLN A 51 11.84 -14.30 -0.12
CA GLN A 51 11.01 -14.98 0.90
C GLN A 51 9.58 -15.17 0.39
N SER A 52 9.42 -16.23 -0.40
CA SER A 52 8.20 -17.04 -0.38
C SER A 52 8.23 -17.83 0.93
N ASN A 53 7.42 -17.44 1.91
CA ASN A 53 7.08 -18.34 3.02
C ASN A 53 5.56 -18.39 3.10
N GLY A 54 5.01 -19.46 2.50
CA GLY A 54 3.70 -20.00 2.83
C GLY A 54 3.84 -20.97 3.98
#